data_AF-A0A3G8YAE9-F1
#
_entry.id   AF-A0A3G8YAE9-F1
#
_cell.length_a   1.000
_cell.length_b   1.000
_cell.length_c   1.000
_cell.angle_alpha   90.00
_cell.angle_beta   90.00
_cell.angle_gamma   90.00
#
_symmetry.space_group_name_H-M   'P 1'
#
loop_
_entity.id
_entity.type
_entity.pdbx_description
1 polymer ?
#
loop_
_entity_poly.entity_id
_entity_poly.type
_entity_poly.pdbx_seq_one_letter_code
_entity_poly.pdbx_strand_id
1 'polypeptide(L)'
;MKLTFLLLVPALIGGALLTQTTPCTLTVTPDEVRGAAYHVRFTVAASCSADTVFRVRKSSTISTKRRGAPYQPIKPLTGAWEISKTKTTLPTGELWTSILWRWEQFDPSQLNTVTGEAGRWRGVPVERGP
;
A
#
# COMPACT_ATOMS: atom_id res chain seq x y z
N MET A 1 -67.26 -8.18 -27.00
CA MET A 1 -66.28 -7.77 -25.97
C MET A 1 -64.89 -8.15 -26.46
N LYS A 2 -64.03 -7.16 -26.74
CA LYS A 2 -62.65 -7.37 -27.23
C LYS A 2 -61.73 -7.55 -26.03
N LEU A 3 -61.09 -8.71 -25.89
CA LEU A 3 -60.08 -8.98 -24.86
C LEU A 3 -58.70 -8.68 -25.45
N THR A 4 -58.11 -7.56 -25.03
CA THR A 4 -56.75 -7.16 -25.43
C THR A 4 -55.75 -7.92 -24.57
N PHE A 5 -54.96 -8.80 -25.18
CA PHE A 5 -53.90 -9.57 -24.54
C PHE A 5 -52.62 -8.71 -24.49
N LEU A 6 -52.26 -8.21 -23.31
CA LEU A 6 -51.01 -7.48 -23.07
C LEU A 6 -49.86 -8.49 -22.88
N LEU A 7 -48.93 -8.50 -23.84
CA LEU A 7 -47.66 -9.25 -23.77
C LEU A 7 -46.75 -8.63 -22.69
N LEU A 8 -46.47 -9.39 -21.62
CA LEU A 8 -45.37 -9.13 -20.71
C LEU A 8 -44.06 -9.52 -21.39
N VAL A 9 -43.20 -8.54 -21.67
CA VAL A 9 -41.80 -8.75 -22.05
C VAL A 9 -40.97 -8.79 -20.76
N PRO A 10 -40.36 -9.93 -20.36
CA PRO A 10 -39.44 -9.92 -19.25
C PRO A 10 -38.12 -9.33 -19.73
N ALA A 11 -37.82 -8.10 -19.27
CA ALA A 11 -36.51 -7.50 -19.42
C ALA A 11 -35.49 -8.33 -18.62
N LEU A 12 -34.74 -9.19 -19.32
CA LEU A 12 -33.51 -9.80 -18.84
C LEU A 12 -32.47 -8.69 -18.67
N ILE A 13 -32.46 -8.03 -17.51
CA ILE A 13 -31.37 -7.15 -17.10
C ILE A 13 -30.21 -8.05 -16.66
N GLY A 14 -29.48 -8.58 -17.64
CA GLY A 14 -28.18 -9.20 -17.46
C GLY A 14 -27.13 -8.11 -17.20
N GLY A 15 -27.14 -7.53 -16.00
CA GLY A 15 -26.09 -6.64 -15.54
C GLY A 15 -24.89 -7.46 -15.09
N ALA A 16 -23.84 -7.51 -15.90
CA ALA A 16 -22.55 -8.10 -15.58
C ALA A 16 -22.08 -7.66 -14.19
N LEU A 17 -21.91 -8.63 -13.28
CA LEU A 17 -21.12 -8.45 -12.06
C LEU A 17 -19.70 -8.07 -12.49
N LEU A 18 -19.37 -6.79 -12.39
CA LEU A 18 -18.00 -6.32 -12.44
C LEU A 18 -17.26 -7.03 -11.31
N THR A 19 -16.51 -8.08 -11.63
CA THR A 19 -15.56 -8.71 -10.73
C THR A 19 -14.47 -7.69 -10.42
N GLN A 20 -14.70 -6.88 -9.38
CA GLN A 20 -13.67 -6.01 -8.82
C GLN A 20 -12.52 -6.92 -8.38
N THR A 21 -11.46 -6.97 -9.20
CA THR A 21 -10.25 -7.69 -8.84
C THR A 21 -9.58 -6.88 -7.74
N THR A 22 -9.78 -7.28 -6.49
CA THR A 22 -9.18 -6.59 -5.34
C THR A 22 -7.66 -6.59 -5.48
N PRO A 23 -7.01 -5.42 -5.60
CA PRO A 23 -5.58 -5.36 -5.85
C PRO A 23 -4.81 -5.98 -4.67
N CYS A 24 -3.73 -6.68 -4.96
CA CYS A 24 -2.81 -7.16 -3.93
C CYS A 24 -1.96 -5.97 -3.44
N THR A 25 -2.24 -5.50 -2.24
CA THR A 25 -1.60 -4.31 -1.65
C THR A 25 -1.12 -4.57 -0.22
N LEU A 26 -0.15 -3.75 0.19
CA LEU A 26 0.25 -3.58 1.58
C LEU A 26 -0.29 -2.24 2.06
N THR A 27 -0.86 -2.19 3.25
CA THR A 27 -1.30 -0.95 3.90
C THR A 27 -0.65 -0.80 5.28
N VAL A 28 -0.52 0.47 5.69
CA VAL A 28 -0.01 0.85 7.00
C VAL A 28 -1.15 1.46 7.79
N THR A 29 -1.40 0.92 8.97
CA THR A 29 -2.35 1.48 9.93
C THR A 29 -1.58 1.96 11.16
N PRO A 30 -1.66 3.25 11.50
CA PRO A 30 -1.16 3.74 12.78
C PRO A 30 -1.91 3.07 13.93
N ASP A 31 -1.15 2.49 14.85
CA ASP A 31 -1.57 1.86 16.09
C ASP A 31 -0.89 2.61 17.25
N GLU A 32 -1.48 2.62 18.44
CA GLU A 32 -0.93 3.28 19.65
C GLU A 32 -0.16 4.60 19.42
N VAL A 33 -0.87 5.72 19.36
CA VAL A 33 -0.27 7.04 19.14
C VAL A 33 0.27 7.62 20.45
N ARG A 34 1.55 8.03 20.46
CA ARG A 34 2.23 8.71 21.56
C ARG A 34 2.89 10.00 21.06
N GLY A 35 2.19 11.12 21.23
CA GLY A 35 2.66 12.42 20.76
C GLY A 35 2.90 12.40 19.24
N ALA A 36 4.15 12.60 18.83
CA ALA A 36 4.56 12.62 17.42
C ALA A 36 4.98 11.23 16.87
N ALA A 37 4.83 10.16 17.65
CA ALA A 37 5.15 8.80 17.27
C ALA A 37 3.92 7.89 17.34
N TYR A 38 3.91 6.85 16.52
CA TYR A 38 2.88 5.82 16.49
C TYR A 38 3.54 4.45 16.27
N HIS A 39 2.94 3.43 16.84
CA HIS A 39 3.28 2.06 16.48
C HIS A 39 2.65 1.73 15.12
N VAL A 40 3.31 0.96 14.27
CA VAL A 40 2.78 0.63 12.95
C VAL A 40 2.23 -0.78 12.95
N ARG A 41 1.04 -0.95 12.38
CA ARG A 41 0.55 -2.26 11.93
C ARG A 41 0.57 -2.32 10.40
N PHE A 42 1.19 -3.36 9.87
CA PHE A 42 1.16 -3.66 8.45
C PHE A 42 0.05 -4.66 8.16
N THR A 43 -0.74 -4.38 7.14
CA THR A 43 -1.80 -5.27 6.67
C THR A 43 -1.51 -5.64 5.23
N VAL A 44 -1.33 -6.94 4.98
CA VAL A 44 -1.26 -7.49 3.62
C VAL A 44 -2.66 -7.88 3.19
N ALA A 45 -3.13 -7.36 2.05
CA ALA A 45 -4.46 -7.65 1.54
C ALA A 45 -4.69 -9.16 1.38
N ALA A 46 -5.91 -9.62 1.69
CA ALA A 46 -6.27 -11.03 1.58
C ALA A 46 -6.10 -11.57 0.16
N SER A 47 -6.31 -10.72 -0.85
CA SER A 47 -6.13 -11.01 -2.28
C SER A 47 -4.69 -11.35 -2.69
N CYS A 48 -3.69 -11.04 -1.87
CA CYS A 48 -2.31 -11.43 -2.15
C CYS A 48 -2.09 -12.93 -2.02
N SER A 49 -1.16 -13.49 -2.79
CA SER A 49 -0.72 -14.88 -2.61
C SER A 49 -0.01 -15.07 -1.25
N ALA A 50 0.09 -16.31 -0.76
CA ALA A 50 0.82 -16.60 0.48
C ALA A 50 2.32 -16.26 0.39
N ASP A 51 2.88 -16.39 -0.81
CA ASP A 51 4.30 -16.16 -1.10
C ASP A 51 4.60 -14.69 -1.46
N THR A 52 3.60 -13.80 -1.43
CA THR A 52 3.82 -12.39 -1.72
C THR A 52 4.70 -11.74 -0.66
N VAL A 53 5.81 -11.16 -1.11
CA VAL A 53 6.74 -10.40 -0.28
C VAL A 53 6.77 -8.94 -0.73
N PHE A 54 6.50 -8.04 0.20
CA PHE A 54 6.66 -6.60 0.01
C PHE A 54 8.00 -6.16 0.55
N ARG A 55 8.81 -5.54 -0.31
CA ARG A 55 10.05 -4.88 0.11
C ARG A 55 9.73 -3.46 0.55
N VAL A 56 10.00 -3.13 1.80
CA VAL A 56 9.65 -1.85 2.41
C VAL A 56 10.84 -1.14 3.02
N ARG A 57 10.70 0.18 3.15
CA ARG A 57 11.66 1.06 3.82
C ARG A 57 10.96 2.27 4.43
N LYS A 58 11.65 3.01 5.29
CA LYS A 58 11.26 4.34 5.75
C LYS A 58 12.11 5.42 5.09
N SER A 59 11.51 6.54 4.74
CA SER A 59 12.19 7.75 4.27
C SER A 59 11.77 8.96 5.12
N SER A 60 12.71 9.83 5.47
CA SER A 60 12.40 11.04 6.24
C SER A 60 11.59 12.03 5.40
N THR A 61 10.51 12.60 5.94
CA THR A 61 9.66 13.57 5.24
C THR A 61 10.14 15.02 5.38
N ILE A 62 10.92 15.32 6.42
CA ILE A 62 11.40 16.68 6.71
C ILE A 62 12.72 17.03 6.03
N SER A 63 13.55 16.02 5.71
CA SER A 63 14.82 16.23 5.00
C SER A 63 14.60 16.19 3.49
N THR A 64 13.62 16.95 3.00
CA THR A 64 13.35 17.01 1.56
C THR A 64 14.49 17.76 0.86
N LYS A 65 14.95 17.21 -0.28
CA LYS A 65 15.98 17.75 -1.19
C LYS A 65 15.61 19.10 -1.83
N ARG A 66 14.77 19.93 -1.19
CA ARG A 66 14.15 21.11 -1.80
C ARG A 66 15.10 22.32 -1.89
N ARG A 67 16.25 22.29 -1.21
CA ARG A 67 17.28 23.36 -1.23
C ARG A 67 18.70 22.83 -1.01
N GLY A 68 19.12 21.82 -1.78
CA GLY A 68 20.52 21.36 -1.73
C GLY A 68 20.92 20.57 -0.47
N ALA A 69 19.98 20.17 0.39
CA ALA A 69 20.27 19.21 1.46
C ALA A 69 20.67 17.86 0.83
N PRO A 70 21.91 17.36 1.08
CA PRO A 70 22.50 16.30 0.26
C PRO A 70 21.86 14.92 0.48
N TYR A 71 21.11 14.74 1.57
CA TYR A 71 20.68 13.42 2.00
C TYR A 71 19.28 13.45 2.61
N GLN A 72 18.45 12.50 2.15
CA GLN A 72 17.19 12.15 2.80
C GLN A 72 17.45 10.84 3.55
N PRO A 73 17.39 10.82 4.89
CA PRO A 73 17.56 9.61 5.66
C PRO A 73 16.60 8.49 5.22
N ILE A 74 17.16 7.30 5.01
CA ILE A 74 16.45 6.08 4.64
C ILE A 74 16.79 4.98 5.64
N LYS A 75 15.79 4.19 6.04
CA LYS A 75 15.98 2.96 6.82
C LYS A 75 15.31 1.77 6.11
N PRO A 76 15.95 0.58 6.05
CA PRO A 76 17.30 0.30 6.56
C PRO A 76 18.36 1.03 5.73
N LEU A 77 19.57 1.16 6.28
CA LEU A 77 20.68 1.83 5.57
C LEU A 77 21.06 1.10 4.28
N THR A 78 20.86 -0.21 4.23
CA THR A 78 21.12 -1.05 3.07
C THR A 78 19.92 -1.97 2.82
N GLY A 79 19.52 -2.08 1.55
CA GLY A 79 18.46 -2.98 1.13
C GLY A 79 17.07 -2.50 1.50
N ALA A 80 16.26 -3.43 2.00
CA ALA A 80 14.87 -3.26 2.36
C ALA A 80 14.51 -4.24 3.47
N TRP A 81 13.50 -3.93 4.27
CA TRP A 81 12.82 -4.97 5.04
C TRP A 81 11.82 -5.68 4.14
N GLU A 82 11.47 -6.89 4.50
CA GLU A 82 10.55 -7.75 3.78
C GLU A 82 9.37 -8.04 4.68
N ILE A 83 8.16 -7.84 4.16
CA ILE A 83 6.90 -8.10 4.85
C ILE A 83 6.09 -9.05 3.97
N SER A 84 5.69 -10.18 4.54
CA SER A 84 4.74 -11.11 3.95
C SER A 84 3.55 -11.30 4.89
N LYS A 85 2.59 -12.14 4.51
CA LYS A 85 1.42 -12.45 5.35
C LYS A 85 1.79 -13.03 6.71
N THR A 86 2.94 -13.72 6.83
CA THR A 86 3.28 -14.52 8.02
C THR A 86 4.65 -14.19 8.60
N LYS A 87 5.49 -13.44 7.87
CA LYS A 87 6.87 -13.16 8.28
C LYS A 87 7.23 -11.71 8.01
N THR A 88 8.15 -11.20 8.81
CA THR A 88 8.76 -9.90 8.58
C THR A 88 10.23 -9.93 8.98
N THR A 89 11.08 -9.25 8.21
CA THR A 89 12.47 -8.95 8.60
C THR A 89 12.61 -7.60 9.28
N LEU A 90 11.50 -6.88 9.48
CA LEU A 90 11.45 -5.60 10.17
C LEU A 90 11.72 -5.81 11.68
N PRO A 91 12.75 -5.18 12.26
CA PRO A 91 12.96 -5.24 13.70
C PRO A 91 11.80 -4.59 14.47
N THR A 92 11.43 -5.14 15.62
CA THR A 92 10.31 -4.64 16.45
C THR A 92 10.45 -3.15 16.79
N GLY A 93 11.67 -2.68 17.08
CA GLY A 93 11.92 -1.26 17.38
C GLY A 93 11.64 -0.32 16.19
N GLU A 94 11.67 -0.83 14.96
CA GLU A 94 11.37 -0.05 13.75
C GLU A 94 9.86 -0.01 13.43
N LEU A 95 9.01 -0.72 14.16
CA LEU A 95 7.55 -0.55 14.08
C LEU A 95 7.12 0.80 14.65
N TRP A 96 7.84 1.32 15.66
CA TRP A 96 7.65 2.69 16.12
C TRP A 96 8.12 3.67 15.04
N THR A 97 7.21 4.52 14.61
CA THR A 97 7.41 5.47 13.52
C THR A 97 6.98 6.85 13.98
N SER A 98 7.82 7.86 13.78
CA SER A 98 7.39 9.26 13.97
C SER A 98 6.69 9.79 12.73
N ILE A 99 5.83 10.80 12.88
CA ILE A 99 5.19 11.54 11.78
C ILE A 99 6.19 12.12 10.74
N LEU A 100 7.47 12.22 11.11
CA LEU A 100 8.57 12.70 10.27
C LEU A 100 9.15 11.62 9.32
N TRP A 101 8.56 10.42 9.32
CA TRP A 101 8.92 9.32 8.45
C TRP A 101 7.73 8.88 7.61
N ARG A 102 8.02 8.45 6.39
CA ARG A 102 7.06 7.85 5.46
C ARG A 102 7.50 6.44 5.12
N TRP A 103 6.57 5.50 5.19
CA TRP A 103 6.75 4.15 4.68
C TRP A 103 6.66 4.12 3.16
N GLU A 104 7.59 3.41 2.54
CA GLU A 104 7.63 3.19 1.11
C GLU A 104 7.77 1.71 0.81
N GLN A 105 7.11 1.24 -0.25
CA GLN A 105 7.27 -0.09 -0.83
C GLN A 105 7.96 0.00 -2.18
N PHE A 106 8.77 -1.01 -2.49
CA PHE A 106 9.37 -1.16 -3.81
C PHE A 106 8.36 -1.78 -4.76
N ASP A 107 8.13 -1.13 -5.90
CA ASP A 107 7.36 -1.67 -6.99
C ASP A 107 8.28 -2.00 -8.18
N PRO A 108 8.56 -3.29 -8.44
CA PRO A 108 9.43 -3.71 -9.53
C PRO A 108 8.84 -3.44 -10.92
N SER A 109 7.52 -3.27 -11.04
CA SER A 109 6.82 -3.05 -12.32
C SER A 109 6.93 -1.62 -12.84
N GLN A 110 7.43 -0.70 -12.02
CA GLN A 110 7.48 0.74 -12.33
C GLN A 110 8.91 1.16 -12.65
N LEU A 111 9.11 1.93 -13.71
CA LEU A 111 10.42 2.49 -14.05
C LEU A 111 10.83 3.59 -13.07
N ASN A 112 12.09 3.60 -12.64
CA ASN A 112 12.69 4.75 -11.96
C ASN A 112 13.05 5.82 -12.99
N THR A 113 12.35 6.95 -12.98
CA THR A 113 12.55 8.03 -13.95
C THR A 113 13.90 8.74 -13.81
N VAL A 114 14.62 8.55 -12.70
CA VAL A 114 15.93 9.18 -12.46
C VAL A 114 17.06 8.29 -12.94
N THR A 115 17.00 6.99 -12.66
CA THR A 115 18.08 6.05 -13.01
C THR A 115 17.81 5.31 -14.33
N GLY A 116 16.57 5.30 -14.83
CA GLY A 116 16.17 4.52 -16.00
C GLY A 116 16.08 3.01 -15.72
N GLU A 117 16.23 2.58 -14.46
CA GLU A 117 16.17 1.18 -14.07
C GLU A 117 14.76 0.74 -13.71
N ALA A 118 14.49 -0.57 -13.85
CA ALA A 118 13.26 -1.16 -13.36
C ALA A 118 13.19 -1.08 -11.83
N GLY A 119 12.01 -0.71 -11.33
CA GLY A 119 11.72 -0.64 -9.91
C GLY A 119 11.68 0.77 -9.36
N ARG A 120 10.60 1.12 -8.68
CA ARG A 120 10.45 2.43 -8.02
C ARG A 120 9.92 2.28 -6.60
N TRP A 121 10.46 3.08 -5.70
CA TRP A 121 9.90 3.25 -4.35
C TRP A 121 8.67 4.15 -4.37
N ARG A 122 7.57 3.66 -3.82
CA ARG A 122 6.29 4.38 -3.73
C ARG A 122 5.81 4.40 -2.29
N GLY A 123 5.11 5.46 -1.88
CA GLY A 123 4.53 5.52 -0.54
C GLY A 123 3.56 4.36 -0.31
N VAL A 124 3.63 3.73 0.86
CA VAL A 124 2.64 2.74 1.27
C VAL A 124 1.35 3.49 1.64
N PRO A 125 0.17 3.07 1.14
CA PRO A 125 -1.10 3.64 1.57
C PRO A 125 -1.25 3.58 3.08
N VAL A 126 -1.61 4.73 3.68
CA VAL A 126 -1.88 4.83 5.11
C VAL A 126 -3.38 4.82 5.30
N GLU A 127 -3.88 3.78 5.95
CA GLU A 127 -5.28 3.72 6.40
C GLU A 127 -5.42 4.55 7.67
N ARG A 128 -6.54 5.26 7.79
CA ARG A 128 -6.87 5.88 9.07
C ARG A 128 -7.18 4.76 10.05
N GLY A 129 -6.48 4.75 11.19
CA GLY A 129 -6.88 3.91 12.31
C GLY A 129 -8.32 4.25 12.74
N PRO A 130 -8.99 3.34 13.46
CA PRO A 130 -10.31 3.59 14.04
C PRO A 130 -10.32 4.80 14.98
#